data_AF-A0A4Y2RPY5-F1
#
_entry.id   AF-A0A4Y2RPY5-F1
#
_cell.length_a   1.000
_cell.length_b   1.000
_cell.length_c   1.000
_cell.angle_alpha   90.00
_cell.angle_beta   90.00
_cell.angle_gamma   90.00
#
_symmetry.space_group_name_H-M   'P 1'
#
loop_
_entity.id
_entity.type
_entity.pdbx_description
1 polymer ?
#
loop_
_entity_poly.entity_id
_entity_poly.type
_entity_poly.pdbx_seq_one_letter_code
_entity_poly.pdbx_strand_id
1 'polypeptide(L)'
;MGPAFHPSKEEIGQVLILKSESFLRRKIARKINRSPKVINNLLQDVHQYGRRKGKTALTTITKERRLIFLHPSNSCLRTRRIAEENGIKASI
;
A
#
# COMPACT_ATOMS: atom_id res chain seq x y z
N MET A 1 12.95 -0.93 11.05
CA MET A 1 12.89 -2.04 10.08
C MET A 1 12.81 -1.44 8.69
N GLY A 2 13.86 -1.63 7.86
CA GLY A 2 13.91 -1.05 6.51
C GLY A 2 12.83 -1.63 5.59
N PRO A 3 12.57 -1.02 4.42
CA PRO A 3 11.59 -1.53 3.48
C PRO A 3 11.96 -2.96 3.10
N ALA A 4 11.00 -3.88 3.22
CA ALA A 4 11.17 -5.24 2.72
C ALA A 4 11.38 -5.16 1.21
N PHE A 5 12.62 -5.38 0.76
CA PHE A 5 13.00 -5.23 -0.64
C PHE A 5 12.17 -6.20 -1.48
N HIS A 6 11.28 -5.67 -2.33
CA HIS A 6 10.52 -6.47 -3.28
C HIS A 6 11.49 -7.25 -4.18
N PRO A 7 11.21 -8.52 -4.51
CA PRO A 7 12.04 -9.28 -5.41
C PRO A 7 12.00 -8.65 -6.80
N SER A 8 13.15 -8.62 -7.47
CA SER A 8 13.29 -8.11 -8.82
C SER A 8 12.53 -9.00 -9.82
N LYS A 9 12.32 -8.50 -11.05
CA LYS A 9 11.68 -9.31 -12.11
C LYS A 9 12.49 -10.58 -12.41
N GLU A 10 13.80 -10.50 -12.33
CA GLU A 10 14.72 -11.64 -12.53
C GLU A 10 14.57 -12.67 -11.42
N GLU A 11 14.54 -12.25 -10.15
CA GLU A 11 14.30 -13.14 -9.02
C GLU A 11 12.95 -13.84 -9.14
N ILE A 12 11.90 -13.10 -9.56
CA ILE A 12 10.57 -13.69 -9.80
C ILE A 12 10.64 -14.73 -10.92
N GLY A 13 11.33 -14.44 -12.03
CA GLY A 13 11.55 -15.41 -13.11
C GLY A 13 12.23 -16.69 -12.63
N GLN A 14 13.31 -16.55 -11.84
CA GLN A 14 14.01 -17.70 -11.24
C GLN A 14 13.12 -18.52 -10.31
N VAL A 15 12.27 -17.87 -9.49
CA VAL A 15 11.28 -18.55 -8.65
C VAL A 15 10.33 -19.38 -9.49
N LEU A 16 9.82 -18.83 -10.59
CA LEU A 16 8.86 -19.51 -11.46
C LEU A 16 9.48 -20.72 -12.15
N ILE A 17 10.70 -20.60 -12.67
CA ILE A 17 11.44 -21.70 -13.29
C ILE A 17 11.69 -22.83 -12.28
N LEU A 18 12.24 -22.50 -11.09
CA LEU A 18 12.48 -23.51 -10.06
C LEU A 18 11.17 -24.14 -9.56
N LYS A 19 10.06 -23.39 -9.59
CA LYS A 19 8.75 -23.92 -9.24
C LYS A 19 8.22 -24.88 -10.31
N SER A 20 8.44 -24.60 -11.60
CA SER A 20 8.08 -25.52 -12.69
C SER A 20 8.91 -26.80 -12.66
N GLU A 21 10.15 -26.73 -12.19
CA GLU A 21 11.01 -27.90 -11.93
C GLU A 21 10.62 -28.66 -10.63
N SER A 22 9.46 -28.36 -10.04
CA SER A 22 8.93 -29.01 -8.84
C SER A 22 9.80 -28.90 -7.58
N PHE A 23 10.66 -27.88 -7.48
CA PHE A 23 11.41 -27.65 -6.25
C PHE A 23 10.50 -27.28 -5.08
N LEU A 24 10.84 -27.78 -3.89
CA LEU A 24 10.20 -27.38 -2.64
C LEU A 24 10.44 -25.89 -2.38
N ARG A 25 9.41 -25.16 -1.92
CA ARG A 25 9.47 -23.71 -1.64
C ARG A 25 10.63 -23.34 -0.71
N ARG A 26 10.94 -24.18 0.29
CA ARG A 26 12.09 -24.00 1.19
C ARG A 26 13.44 -24.12 0.47
N LYS A 27 13.54 -24.94 -0.56
CA LYS A 27 14.75 -25.12 -1.38
C LYS A 27 14.91 -23.95 -2.36
N ILE A 28 13.82 -23.46 -2.93
CA ILE A 28 13.78 -22.24 -3.75
C ILE A 28 14.26 -21.03 -2.93
N ALA A 29 13.73 -20.85 -1.72
CA ALA A 29 14.12 -19.79 -0.80
C ALA A 29 15.63 -19.77 -0.52
N ARG A 30 16.23 -20.96 -0.30
CA ARG A 30 17.68 -21.10 -0.11
C ARG A 30 18.47 -20.76 -1.37
N LYS A 31 18.03 -21.22 -2.55
CA LYS A 31 18.70 -20.95 -3.84
C LYS A 31 18.73 -19.46 -4.19
N ILE A 32 17.66 -18.74 -3.89
CA ILE A 32 17.50 -17.31 -4.23
C ILE A 32 17.95 -16.41 -3.07
N ASN A 33 18.41 -17.00 -1.96
CA ASN A 33 18.79 -16.29 -0.74
C ASN A 33 17.69 -15.33 -0.22
N ARG A 34 16.44 -15.81 -0.19
CA ARG A 34 15.27 -15.06 0.27
C ARG A 34 14.55 -15.80 1.38
N SER A 35 13.80 -15.05 2.18
CA SER A 35 12.97 -15.64 3.24
C SER A 35 11.90 -16.57 2.64
N PRO A 36 11.64 -17.75 3.25
CA PRO A 36 10.53 -18.61 2.84
C PRO A 36 9.18 -17.90 2.81
N LYS A 37 8.98 -16.89 3.67
CA LYS A 37 7.75 -16.08 3.70
C LYS A 37 7.56 -15.27 2.41
N VAL A 38 8.63 -14.70 1.86
CA VAL A 38 8.61 -13.96 0.59
C VAL A 38 8.22 -14.90 -0.54
N ILE A 39 8.85 -16.08 -0.63
CA ILE A 39 8.55 -17.08 -1.67
C ILE A 39 7.11 -17.60 -1.56
N ASN A 40 6.62 -17.85 -0.35
CA ASN A 40 5.24 -18.28 -0.13
C ASN A 40 4.24 -17.21 -0.60
N ASN A 41 4.44 -15.96 -0.20
CA ASN A 41 3.58 -14.85 -0.60
C ASN A 41 3.64 -14.60 -2.11
N LEU A 42 4.83 -14.71 -2.71
CA LEU A 42 5.02 -14.56 -4.16
C LEU A 42 4.28 -15.64 -4.94
N LEU A 43 4.46 -16.92 -4.57
CA LEU A 43 3.83 -18.04 -5.28
C LEU A 43 2.31 -18.12 -5.06
N GLN A 44 1.79 -17.55 -3.97
CA GLN A 44 0.35 -17.51 -3.71
C GLN A 44 -0.38 -16.53 -4.63
N ASP A 45 0.26 -15.41 -4.98
CA ASP A 45 -0.34 -14.39 -5.84
C ASP A 45 0.75 -13.64 -6.63
N VAL A 46 1.32 -14.33 -7.62
CA VAL A 46 2.44 -13.82 -8.43
C VAL A 46 2.09 -12.51 -9.13
N HIS A 47 0.84 -12.39 -9.60
CA HIS A 47 0.38 -11.24 -10.37
C HIS A 47 0.11 -10.00 -9.50
N GLN A 48 -0.32 -10.18 -8.24
CA GLN A 48 -0.56 -9.06 -7.33
C GLN A 48 0.59 -8.80 -6.34
N TYR A 49 1.65 -9.59 -6.35
CA TYR A 49 2.77 -9.42 -5.43
C TYR A 49 3.35 -8.00 -5.53
N GLY A 50 3.36 -7.27 -4.42
CA GLY A 50 3.83 -5.88 -4.35
C GLY A 50 2.95 -4.83 -5.04
N ARG A 51 1.81 -5.22 -5.61
CA ARG A 51 0.85 -4.28 -6.23
C ARG A 51 -0.21 -3.76 -5.26
N ARG A 52 -0.35 -4.39 -4.09
CA ARG A 52 -1.27 -3.92 -3.06
C ARG A 52 -0.75 -2.62 -2.46
N LYS A 53 -1.31 -1.50 -2.94
CA LYS A 53 -1.09 -0.19 -2.33
C LYS A 53 -1.72 -0.20 -0.93
N GLY A 54 -0.95 0.18 0.08
CA GLY A 54 -1.51 0.47 1.40
C GLY A 54 -2.57 1.56 1.25
N LYS A 55 -3.72 1.39 1.92
CA LYS A 55 -4.70 2.46 2.03
C LYS A 55 -4.16 3.45 3.06
N THR A 56 -3.73 4.63 2.61
CA THR A 56 -3.47 5.73 3.53
C THR A 56 -4.81 6.22 4.04
N ALA A 57 -5.08 6.01 5.33
CA ALA A 57 -6.24 6.60 5.98
C ALA A 57 -6.09 8.12 5.94
N LEU A 58 -7.13 8.80 5.49
CA LEU A 58 -7.18 10.24 5.45
C LEU A 58 -7.81 10.73 6.76
N THR A 59 -7.27 11.81 7.32
CA THR A 59 -7.72 12.38 8.60
C THR A 59 -9.15 12.89 8.55
N THR A 60 -9.62 13.31 7.37
CA THR A 60 -10.99 13.80 7.15
C THR A 60 -11.88 12.76 6.49
N ILE A 61 -13.16 12.76 6.85
CA ILE A 61 -14.18 11.98 6.14
C ILE A 61 -14.69 12.70 4.88
N THR A 62 -15.34 11.97 3.98
CA THR A 62 -15.80 12.50 2.67
C THR A 62 -16.72 13.71 2.82
N LYS A 63 -17.58 13.72 3.85
CA LYS A 63 -18.50 14.84 4.14
C LYS A 63 -17.73 16.12 4.52
N GLU A 64 -16.74 16.00 5.39
CA GLU A 64 -15.90 17.14 5.83
C GLU A 64 -15.15 17.74 4.64
N ARG A 65 -14.60 16.90 3.75
CA ARG A 65 -13.93 17.39 2.54
C ARG A 65 -14.86 18.20 1.66
N ARG A 66 -16.11 17.75 1.47
CA ARG A 66 -17.10 18.48 0.69
C ARG A 66 -17.38 19.87 1.29
N LEU A 67 -17.46 19.98 2.61
CA LEU A 67 -17.66 21.25 3.30
C LEU A 67 -16.45 22.18 3.16
N ILE A 68 -15.24 21.63 3.30
CA ILE A 68 -13.97 22.36 3.07
C ILE A 68 -13.92 22.91 1.64
N PHE A 69 -14.41 22.17 0.64
CA PHE A 69 -14.42 22.65 -0.75
C PHE A 69 -15.54 23.66 -1.06
N LEU A 70 -16.72 23.54 -0.44
CA LEU A 70 -17.88 24.38 -0.76
C LEU A 70 -17.87 25.75 -0.06
N HIS A 71 -17.33 25.85 1.16
CA HIS A 71 -17.35 27.09 1.93
C HIS A 71 -16.50 28.22 1.31
N PRO A 72 -15.26 27.98 0.85
CA PRO A 72 -14.46 29.01 0.18
C PRO A 72 -15.07 29.49 -1.13
N SER A 73 -15.86 28.64 -1.81
CA SER A 73 -16.55 29.01 -3.05
C SER A 73 -17.72 29.97 -2.84
N ASN A 74 -18.26 30.03 -1.62
CA ASN A 74 -19.46 30.83 -1.29
C ASN A 74 -19.19 31.91 -0.22
N SER A 75 -18.00 31.94 0.39
CA SER A 75 -17.67 32.86 1.48
C SER A 75 -16.16 33.05 1.65
N CYS A 76 -15.75 34.24 2.09
CA CYS A 76 -14.34 34.55 2.42
C CYS A 76 -13.93 34.11 3.84
N LEU A 77 -14.58 33.07 4.39
CA LEU A 77 -14.31 32.60 5.74
C LEU A 77 -12.92 31.96 5.84
N ARG A 78 -12.23 32.23 6.95
CA ARG A 78 -10.95 31.57 7.25
C ARG A 78 -11.19 30.07 7.47
N THR A 79 -10.28 29.23 6.99
CA THR A 79 -10.31 27.77 7.12
C THR A 79 -10.55 27.30 8.55
N ARG A 80 -9.93 27.96 9.54
CA ARG A 80 -10.15 27.68 10.96
C ARG A 80 -11.60 27.85 11.41
N ARG A 81 -12.30 28.89 10.96
CA ARG A 81 -13.72 29.08 11.28
C ARG A 81 -14.59 28.01 10.63
N ILE A 82 -14.26 27.61 9.40
CA ILE A 82 -14.98 26.53 8.71
C ILE A 82 -14.83 25.21 9.48
N ALA A 83 -13.64 24.93 10.02
CA ALA A 83 -13.41 23.75 10.88
C ALA A 83 -14.23 23.81 12.17
N GLU A 84 -14.25 24.96 12.85
CA GLU A 84 -15.01 25.16 14.09
C GLU A 84 -16.53 25.02 13.86
N GLU A 85 -17.07 25.67 12.82
CA GLU A 85 -18.50 25.62 12.47
C GLU A 85 -18.98 24.20 12.09
N ASN A 86 -18.10 23.41 11.47
CA ASN A 86 -18.43 22.07 10.97
C ASN A 86 -17.89 20.93 11.86
N GLY A 87 -17.29 21.24 13.01
CA GLY A 87 -16.73 20.26 13.95
C GLY A 87 -15.58 19.42 13.39
N ILE A 88 -14.84 19.94 12.41
CA ILE A 88 -13.73 19.25 11.75
C ILE A 88 -12.53 19.26 12.70
N LYS A 89 -12.13 18.08 13.19
CA LYS A 89 -11.00 17.93 14.12
C LYS A 89 -9.64 17.81 13.41
N ALA A 90 -9.65 17.57 12.11
CA ALA A 90 -8.44 17.51 11.32
C ALA A 90 -7.80 18.90 11.21
N SER A 91 -6.48 18.98 11.26
CA SER A 91 -5.76 20.19 10.89
C SER A 91 -5.94 20.42 9.39
N ILE A 92 -6.58 21.54 9.01
CA ILE A 92 -6.89 21.92 7.62
C ILE A 92 -6.31 23.27 7.25
#